data_AF-A0A094ICT2-F1
#
_entry.id   AF-A0A094ICT2-F1
#
_cell.length_a   1.000
_cell.length_b   1.000
_cell.length_c   1.000
_cell.angle_alpha   90.00
_cell.angle_beta   90.00
_cell.angle_gamma   90.00
#
_symmetry.space_group_name_H-M   'P 1'
#
loop_
_entity.id
_entity.type
_entity.pdbx_description
1 polymer ?
#
loop_
_entity_poly.entity_id
_entity_poly.type
_entity_poly.pdbx_seq_one_letter_code
_entity_poly.pdbx_strand_id
1 'polypeptide(L)'
;MSSSANPFEEEREMGFEKFYPMTLGEVINEKYKVVAKLGFGSASTIWCCRNLATNKYAALKIYAHDLVAEDEIDNETAIYKHLSTVGNPNHPGKASRSSF
;
A
#
# COMPACT_ATOMS: atom_id res chain seq x y z
N MET A 1 23.94 -7.53 23.24
CA MET A 1 22.65 -8.14 23.60
C MET A 1 21.80 -8.13 22.34
N SER A 2 21.68 -9.27 21.66
CA SER A 2 20.88 -9.37 20.44
C SER A 2 19.42 -9.46 20.86
N SER A 3 18.63 -8.43 20.58
CA SER A 3 17.18 -8.47 20.80
C SER A 3 16.60 -9.47 19.83
N SER A 4 16.19 -10.64 20.31
CA SER A 4 15.41 -11.59 19.52
C SER A 4 14.00 -11.05 19.37
N ALA A 5 13.83 -10.09 18.46
CA ALA A 5 12.51 -9.71 17.98
C ALA A 5 11.97 -10.91 17.20
N ASN A 6 10.87 -11.48 17.68
CA ASN A 6 10.18 -12.52 16.93
C ASN A 6 9.66 -11.89 15.63
N PRO A 7 9.95 -12.48 14.45
CA PRO A 7 9.45 -11.98 13.19
C PRO A 7 7.92 -11.88 13.20
N PHE A 8 7.38 -10.72 12.84
CA PHE A 8 5.94 -10.46 12.79
C PHE A 8 5.44 -10.39 11.34
N GLU A 9 4.34 -11.06 11.04
CA GLU A 9 3.67 -11.03 9.72
C GLU A 9 4.57 -11.38 8.52
N GLU A 10 4.89 -10.42 7.64
CA GLU A 10 5.67 -10.59 6.42
C GLU A 10 7.14 -10.92 6.72
N GLU A 11 7.64 -10.59 7.92
CA GLU A 11 9.00 -10.90 8.37
C GLU A 11 9.25 -12.42 8.48
N ARG A 12 8.19 -13.22 8.38
CA ARG A 12 8.24 -14.69 8.34
C ARG A 12 8.47 -15.24 6.93
N GLU A 13 8.31 -14.42 5.89
CA GLU A 13 8.47 -14.81 4.49
C GLU A 13 9.90 -14.57 4.01
N MET A 14 10.40 -15.48 3.16
CA MET A 14 11.68 -15.24 2.48
C MET A 14 11.54 -14.07 1.51
N GLY A 15 12.48 -13.12 1.55
CA GLY A 15 12.39 -11.91 0.74
C GLY A 15 11.75 -10.72 1.45
N PHE A 16 11.47 -10.81 2.75
CA PHE A 16 10.95 -9.68 3.54
C PHE A 16 11.82 -8.42 3.38
N GLU A 17 13.13 -8.60 3.31
CA GLU A 17 14.11 -7.53 3.14
C GLU A 17 13.92 -6.70 1.86
N LYS A 18 13.13 -7.20 0.91
CA LYS A 18 12.78 -6.51 -0.33
C LYS A 18 11.58 -5.58 -0.18
N PHE A 19 10.79 -5.71 0.89
CA PHE A 19 9.72 -4.76 1.19
C PHE A 19 10.30 -3.47 1.75
N TYR A 20 9.60 -2.37 1.50
CA TYR A 20 9.95 -1.08 2.08
C TYR A 20 9.80 -1.13 3.62
N PRO A 21 10.83 -0.75 4.41
CA PRO A 21 10.82 -0.83 5.87
C PRO A 21 10.03 0.34 6.49
N MET A 22 8.72 0.32 6.30
CA MET A 22 7.81 1.38 6.73
C MET A 22 7.77 1.52 8.26
N THR A 23 7.81 2.76 8.75
CA THR A 23 7.72 3.06 10.19
C THR A 23 6.39 3.76 10.55
N LEU A 24 5.77 3.38 11.66
CA LEU A 24 4.59 4.08 12.17
C LEU A 24 4.90 5.55 12.47
N GLY A 25 4.06 6.45 11.98
CA GLY A 25 4.23 7.90 12.12
C GLY A 25 5.11 8.56 11.06
N GLU A 26 5.77 7.78 10.20
CA GLU A 26 6.50 8.27 9.03
C GLU A 26 5.56 9.06 8.10
N VAL A 27 6.10 10.08 7.40
CA VAL A 27 5.33 10.89 6.45
C VAL A 27 5.82 10.63 5.03
N ILE A 28 4.95 10.02 4.22
CA ILE A 28 5.23 9.69 2.82
C ILE A 28 4.75 10.82 1.92
N ASN A 29 5.63 11.20 0.98
CA ASN A 29 5.38 12.25 -0.01
C ASN A 29 4.88 13.56 0.63
N GLU A 30 5.42 13.89 1.82
CA GLU A 30 5.07 15.07 2.63
C GLU A 30 3.58 15.19 3.00
N LYS A 31 2.78 14.14 2.74
CA LYS A 31 1.32 14.22 2.71
C LYS A 31 0.63 13.16 3.53
N TYR A 32 1.20 11.95 3.59
CA TYR A 32 0.52 10.81 4.18
C TYR A 32 1.29 10.30 5.40
N LYS A 33 0.73 10.54 6.59
CA LYS A 33 1.30 10.01 7.83
C LYS A 33 0.84 8.57 8.05
N VAL A 34 1.77 7.64 8.22
CA VAL A 34 1.49 6.23 8.47
C VAL A 34 0.87 6.05 9.85
N VAL A 35 -0.24 5.31 9.94
CA VAL A 35 -1.01 5.12 11.18
C VAL A 35 -1.04 3.65 11.61
N ALA A 36 -1.26 2.74 10.66
CA ALA A 36 -1.32 1.31 10.93
C ALA A 36 -1.03 0.51 9.66
N LYS A 37 -0.58 -0.73 9.83
CA LYS A 37 -0.52 -1.69 8.73
C LYS A 37 -1.92 -2.27 8.48
N LEU A 38 -2.29 -2.44 7.22
CA LEU A 38 -3.55 -3.06 6.80
C LEU A 38 -3.38 -4.48 6.28
N GLY A 39 -2.20 -4.81 5.75
CA GLY A 39 -1.87 -6.16 5.30
C GLY A 39 -0.63 -6.20 4.42
N PHE A 40 -0.34 -7.40 3.91
CA PHE A 40 0.72 -7.66 2.95
C PHE A 40 0.29 -8.75 1.97
N GLY A 41 0.91 -8.79 0.81
CA GLY A 41 0.74 -9.83 -0.20
C GLY A 41 2.10 -10.31 -0.72
N SER A 42 2.08 -11.07 -1.81
CA SER A 42 3.28 -11.67 -2.40
C SER A 42 4.39 -10.67 -2.73
N ALA A 43 4.02 -9.45 -3.15
CA ALA A 43 4.98 -8.45 -3.62
C ALA A 43 4.64 -7.01 -3.21
N SER A 44 3.69 -6.82 -2.28
CA SER A 44 3.38 -5.47 -1.75
C SER A 44 2.91 -5.49 -0.30
N THR A 45 3.05 -4.35 0.38
CA THR A 45 2.43 -4.07 1.68
C THR A 45 1.36 -2.98 1.53
N ILE A 46 0.35 -3.00 2.42
CA ILE A 46 -0.75 -2.04 2.43
C ILE A 46 -0.80 -1.36 3.78
N TRP A 47 -0.80 -0.02 3.79
CA TRP A 47 -0.72 0.80 4.99
C TRP A 47 -1.87 1.81 5.07
N CYS A 48 -2.49 1.91 6.25
CA CYS A 48 -3.43 2.96 6.58
C CYS A 48 -2.66 4.24 6.90
N CYS A 49 -2.97 5.30 6.15
CA CYS A 49 -2.32 6.59 6.30
C CYS A 49 -3.35 7.70 6.46
N ARG A 50 -2.99 8.74 7.21
CA ARG A 50 -3.77 9.97 7.34
C ARG A 50 -3.19 11.04 6.43
N ASN A 51 -3.99 11.54 5.50
CA ASN A 51 -3.64 12.68 4.68
C ASN A 51 -3.62 13.95 5.56
N LEU A 52 -2.46 14.59 5.66
CA LEU A 52 -2.22 15.73 6.55
C LEU A 52 -2.99 16.99 6.14
N ALA A 53 -3.25 17.18 4.84
CA ALA A 53 -3.97 18.35 4.33
C ALA A 53 -5.50 18.21 4.50
N THR A 54 -6.04 17.02 4.27
CA THR A 54 -7.50 16.79 4.27
C THR A 54 -8.01 16.12 5.55
N ASN A 55 -7.11 15.65 6.41
CA ASN A 55 -7.41 14.84 7.59
C ASN A 55 -8.17 13.52 7.32
N LYS A 56 -8.26 13.09 6.05
CA LYS A 56 -8.91 11.84 5.65
C LYS A 56 -7.93 10.66 5.68
N TYR A 57 -8.46 9.46 5.87
CA TYR A 57 -7.68 8.23 5.77
C TYR A 57 -7.59 7.75 4.32
N ALA A 58 -6.46 7.15 3.98
CA ALA A 58 -6.17 6.52 2.70
C ALA A 58 -5.41 5.21 2.94
N ALA A 59 -5.53 4.26 2.01
CA ALA A 59 -4.68 3.08 1.96
C ALA A 59 -3.56 3.32 0.93
N LEU A 60 -2.30 3.18 1.36
CA LEU A 60 -1.13 3.20 0.47
C LEU A 60 -0.67 1.77 0.23
N LYS A 61 -0.61 1.35 -1.04
CA LYS A 61 0.00 0.10 -1.48
C LYS A 61 1.42 0.38 -1.92
N ILE A 62 2.40 -0.32 -1.34
CA ILE A 62 3.83 -0.16 -1.64
C ILE A 62 4.35 -1.48 -2.19
N TYR A 63 4.85 -1.46 -3.43
CA TYR A 63 5.45 -2.64 -4.06
C TYR A 63 6.90 -2.83 -3.62
N ALA A 64 7.30 -4.08 -3.46
CA ALA A 64 8.70 -4.45 -3.40
C ALA A 64 9.26 -4.41 -4.83
N HIS A 65 10.15 -3.45 -5.09
CA HIS A 65 10.70 -3.17 -6.42
C HIS A 65 11.27 -4.42 -7.11
N ASP A 66 11.92 -5.30 -6.34
CA ASP A 66 12.59 -6.48 -6.90
C ASP A 66 11.68 -7.71 -7.03
N LEU A 67 10.39 -7.58 -6.70
CA LEU A 67 9.40 -8.66 -6.73
C LEU A 67 8.29 -8.46 -7.76
N VAL A 68 8.26 -7.30 -8.44
CA VAL A 68 7.20 -6.94 -9.39
C VAL A 68 7.82 -6.43 -10.67
N ALA A 69 7.37 -6.95 -11.81
CA ALA A 69 7.78 -6.43 -13.10
C ALA A 69 6.99 -5.15 -13.44
N GLU A 70 7.60 -4.20 -14.16
CA GLU A 70 6.98 -2.91 -14.48
C GLU A 70 5.63 -3.07 -15.22
N ASP A 71 5.51 -4.07 -16.08
CA ASP A 71 4.29 -4.41 -16.82
C ASP A 71 3.14 -4.85 -15.90
N GLU A 72 3.43 -5.48 -14.76
CA GLU A 72 2.42 -5.84 -13.77
C GLU A 72 1.85 -4.60 -13.05
N ILE A 73 2.70 -3.62 -12.73
CA ILE A 73 2.29 -2.34 -12.13
C ILE A 73 1.44 -1.54 -13.12
N ASP A 74 1.87 -1.50 -14.38
CA ASP A 74 1.14 -0.81 -15.45
C ASP A 74 -0.22 -1.47 -15.71
N ASN A 75 -0.28 -2.80 -15.71
CA ASN A 75 -1.53 -3.53 -15.88
C ASN A 75 -2.52 -3.26 -14.74
N GLU A 76 -2.08 -3.30 -13.48
CA GLU A 76 -2.95 -2.97 -12.34
C GLU A 76 -3.48 -1.53 -12.46
N THR A 77 -2.61 -0.59 -12.83
CA THR A 77 -2.99 0.82 -13.05
C THR A 77 -4.00 0.97 -14.20
N ALA A 78 -3.79 0.27 -15.31
CA ALA A 78 -4.67 0.28 -16.47
C ALA A 78 -6.06 -0.26 -16.12
N ILE A 79 -6.13 -1.34 -15.35
CA ILE A 79 -7.38 -1.93 -14.86
C ILE A 79 -8.12 -0.94 -13.95
N TYR A 80 -7.43 -0.32 -13.00
CA TYR A 80 -8.06 0.69 -12.12
C TYR A 80 -8.61 1.87 -12.92
N LYS A 81 -7.85 2.38 -13.88
CA LYS A 81 -8.28 3.46 -14.76
C LYS A 81 -9.51 3.06 -15.57
N HIS A 82 -9.51 1.85 -16.15
CA HIS A 82 -10.67 1.32 -16.85
C HIS A 82 -11.89 1.27 -15.92
N LEU A 83 -11.79 0.63 -14.76
CA LEU A 83 -12.88 0.53 -13.79
C LEU A 83 -13.40 1.89 -13.30
N SER A 84 -12.54 2.91 -13.24
CA SER A 84 -12.94 4.27 -12.89
C SER A 84 -13.78 4.97 -13.96
N THR A 85 -13.61 4.59 -15.24
CA THR A 85 -14.27 5.23 -16.39
C THR A 85 -15.54 4.51 -16.82
N VAL A 86 -15.57 3.19 -16.78
CA VAL A 86 -16.74 2.37 -17.19
C VAL A 86 -17.57 1.83 -16.02
N GLY A 87 -17.11 1.96 -14.78
CA GLY A 87 -17.83 1.43 -13.63
C GLY A 87 -19.16 2.14 -13.35
N ASN A 88 -20.17 1.41 -12.88
CA ASN A 88 -21.45 1.99 -12.48
C ASN A 88 -21.21 3.13 -11.45
N PRO A 89 -21.62 4.37 -11.77
CA PRO A 89 -21.34 5.53 -10.93
C PRO A 89 -22.03 5.50 -9.56
N ASN A 90 -23.05 4.65 -9.39
CA ASN A 90 -23.78 4.45 -8.15
C ASN A 90 -23.36 3.17 -7.40
N HIS A 91 -22.29 2.50 -7.86
CA HIS A 91 -21.79 1.31 -7.19
C HIS A 91 -21.24 1.67 -5.80
N PRO A 92 -21.63 0.98 -4.70
CA PRO A 92 -21.20 1.32 -3.34
C PRO A 92 -19.68 1.28 -3.17
N GLY A 93 -18.99 0.40 -3.90
CA GLY A 93 -17.52 0.33 -3.92
C GLY A 93 -16.80 1.46 -4.66
N LYS A 94 -17.50 2.46 -5.22
CA LYS A 94 -16.87 3.59 -5.91
C LYS A 94 -16.14 4.52 -4.93
N ALA A 95 -16.66 4.70 -3.71
CA ALA A 95 -16.06 5.58 -2.71
C ALA A 95 -14.67 5.13 -2.24
N SER A 96 -14.33 3.85 -2.43
CA SER A 96 -13.02 3.27 -2.10
C SER A 96 -11.98 3.39 -3.21
N ARG A 97 -12.34 3.96 -4.37
CA ARG A 97 -11.44 4.12 -5.53
C ARG A 97 -10.83 5.53 -5.48
N SER A 98 -9.73 5.70 -4.76
CA SER A 98 -8.94 6.93 -4.80
C SER A 98 -7.76 6.79 -5.77
N SER A 99 -7.54 7.83 -6.56
CA SER A 99 -6.45 7.96 -7.53
C SER A 99 -5.07 7.75 -6.89
N PHE A 100 -4.22 6.97 -7.57
CA PHE A 100 -2.79 6.82 -7.27
C PHE A 100 -2.05 8.13 -7.54
#